data_AF-A0A8H4W5F1-F1
#
_entry.id   AF-A0A8H4W5F1-F1
#
_cell.length_a   1.000
_cell.length_b   1.000
_cell.length_c   1.000
_cell.angle_alpha   90.00
_cell.angle_beta   90.00
_cell.angle_gamma   90.00
#
_symmetry.space_group_name_H-M   'P 1'
#
loop_
_entity.id
_entity.type
_entity.pdbx_description
1 polymer ?
#
loop_
_entity_poly.entity_id
_entity_poly.type
_entity_poly.pdbx_seq_one_letter_code
_entity_poly.pdbx_strand_id
1 'polypeptide(L)'
;MANSQQTFPKRVILRLLVDEFKSESLSLPEFDGAIEKYLAFARRPTSENAEGKHYAHVEPFQESGYKQKFFHVILDIDKDAVSNPAFDWLEHQIYRVCRDEEGTLKVIPFKNPLESAKLVREMRVYTDKLPWGMGLVARK
;
A
#
# COMPACT_ATOMS: atom_id res chain seq x y z
N MET A 1 -0.51 22.15 -22.39
CA MET A 1 -1.58 22.24 -21.38
C MET A 1 -1.61 20.90 -20.66
N ALA A 2 -1.11 20.85 -19.43
CA ALA A 2 -1.10 19.60 -18.66
C ALA A 2 -2.53 19.32 -18.19
N ASN A 3 -3.09 18.17 -18.58
CA ASN A 3 -4.29 17.64 -17.94
C ASN A 3 -3.92 17.39 -16.47
N SER A 4 -4.26 18.33 -15.59
CA SER A 4 -4.31 18.08 -14.16
C SER A 4 -5.46 17.09 -13.94
N GLN A 5 -5.12 15.79 -13.98
CA GLN A 5 -6.01 14.74 -13.52
C GLN A 5 -6.40 15.13 -12.10
N GLN A 6 -7.68 15.44 -11.88
CA GLN A 6 -8.17 15.78 -10.55
C GLN A 6 -7.97 14.54 -9.68
N THR A 7 -6.90 14.54 -8.89
CA THR A 7 -6.58 13.43 -8.03
C THR A 7 -7.40 13.55 -6.76
N PHE A 8 -8.17 12.51 -6.45
CA PHE A 8 -8.89 12.40 -5.20
C PHE A 8 -8.04 11.63 -4.20
N PRO A 9 -7.96 12.08 -2.94
CA PRO A 9 -7.24 11.35 -1.91
C PRO A 9 -7.82 9.95 -1.79
N LYS A 10 -6.94 8.96 -1.65
CA LYS A 10 -7.32 7.56 -1.55
C LYS A 10 -6.36 6.80 -0.67
N ARG A 11 -6.84 5.67 -0.15
CA ARG A 11 -6.01 4.70 0.56
C ARG A 11 -5.84 3.45 -0.28
N VAL A 12 -4.60 3.13 -0.57
CA VAL A 12 -4.22 1.94 -1.34
C VAL A 12 -3.72 0.88 -0.37
N ILE A 13 -4.20 -0.35 -0.53
CA ILE A 13 -3.76 -1.50 0.23
C ILE A 13 -3.07 -2.43 -0.75
N LEU A 14 -1.75 -2.56 -0.63
CA LEU A 14 -0.97 -3.56 -1.35
C LEU A 14 -0.90 -4.80 -0.48
N ARG A 15 -1.36 -5.93 -1.01
CA ARG A 15 -1.28 -7.23 -0.34
C ARG A 15 -0.18 -8.06 -0.98
N LEU A 16 0.76 -8.49 -0.16
CA LEU A 16 1.96 -9.21 -0.59
C LEU A 16 1.98 -10.61 0.03
N LEU A 17 2.48 -11.60 -0.71
CA LEU A 17 2.59 -12.97 -0.21
C LEU A 17 3.91 -13.14 0.53
N VAL A 18 3.90 -13.60 1.79
CA VAL A 18 5.13 -13.75 2.60
C VAL A 18 6.15 -14.66 1.90
N ASP A 19 5.70 -15.79 1.35
CA ASP A 19 6.58 -16.80 0.74
C ASP A 19 7.36 -16.30 -0.50
N GLU A 20 6.87 -15.25 -1.17
CA GLU A 20 7.54 -14.64 -2.33
C GLU A 20 8.64 -13.64 -1.93
N PHE A 21 8.72 -13.31 -0.65
CA PHE A 21 9.69 -12.38 -0.10
C PHE A 21 10.49 -13.11 0.99
N LYS A 22 11.50 -13.87 0.53
CA LYS A 22 12.21 -14.94 1.27
C LYS A 22 13.26 -14.46 2.28
N SER A 23 13.27 -13.19 2.65
CA SER A 23 14.27 -12.68 3.59
C SER A 23 13.75 -12.83 5.02
N GLU A 24 14.51 -13.47 5.90
CA GLU A 24 14.25 -13.52 7.36
C GLU A 24 14.07 -12.12 7.97
N SER A 25 14.51 -11.09 7.26
CA SER A 25 14.10 -9.70 7.44
C SER A 25 13.70 -9.11 6.10
N LEU A 26 12.40 -8.94 5.82
CA LEU A 26 12.00 -8.09 4.69
C LEU A 26 12.69 -6.75 4.83
N SER A 27 13.58 -6.48 3.90
CA SER A 27 14.38 -5.27 3.95
C SER A 27 13.55 -4.11 3.40
N LEU A 28 13.76 -2.88 3.91
CA LEU A 28 13.13 -1.67 3.38
C LEU A 28 13.12 -1.60 1.82
N PRO A 29 14.20 -2.02 1.11
CA PRO A 29 14.21 -2.11 -0.35
C PRO A 29 13.09 -2.94 -0.99
N GLU A 30 12.61 -4.02 -0.35
CA GLU A 30 11.54 -4.84 -0.93
C GLU A 30 10.17 -4.13 -0.84
N PHE A 31 9.94 -3.38 0.24
CA PHE A 31 8.75 -2.55 0.38
C PHE A 31 8.78 -1.39 -0.61
N ASP A 32 9.91 -0.70 -0.72
CA ASP A 32 10.09 0.38 -1.69
C ASP A 32 9.86 -0.12 -3.12
N GLY A 33 10.41 -1.29 -3.48
CA GLY A 33 10.17 -1.89 -4.78
C GLY A 33 8.69 -2.21 -5.07
N ALA A 34 7.93 -2.66 -4.06
CA ALA A 34 6.50 -2.88 -4.22
C ALA A 34 5.71 -1.58 -4.40
N ILE A 35 6.07 -0.53 -3.66
CA ILE A 35 5.46 0.80 -3.77
C ILE A 35 5.76 1.41 -5.14
N GLU A 36 7.02 1.40 -5.58
CA GLU A 36 7.43 1.89 -6.88
C GLU A 36 6.73 1.15 -8.02
N LYS A 37 6.54 -0.17 -7.90
CA LYS A 37 5.77 -0.93 -8.89
C LYS A 37 4.30 -0.56 -8.92
N TYR A 38 3.70 -0.30 -7.76
CA TYR A 38 2.34 0.27 -7.70
C TYR A 38 2.28 1.64 -8.38
N LEU A 39 3.21 2.55 -8.07
CA LEU A 39 3.25 3.89 -8.67
C LEU A 39 3.37 3.81 -10.19
N ALA A 40 4.29 2.99 -10.70
CA ALA A 40 4.44 2.77 -12.14
C ALA A 40 3.15 2.20 -12.78
N PHE A 41 2.52 1.21 -12.14
CA PHE A 41 1.23 0.65 -12.57
C PHE A 41 0.13 1.73 -12.62
N ALA A 42 0.07 2.59 -11.60
CA ALA A 42 -0.86 3.71 -11.52
C ALA A 42 -0.48 4.90 -12.42
N ARG A 43 0.58 4.77 -13.24
CA ARG A 43 1.14 5.83 -14.11
C ARG A 43 1.57 7.08 -13.34
N ARG A 44 2.02 6.89 -12.11
CA ARG A 44 2.62 7.92 -11.26
C ARG A 44 4.14 7.84 -11.31
N PRO A 45 4.86 8.97 -11.10
CA PRO A 45 6.31 8.93 -10.99
C PRO A 45 6.75 8.06 -9.80
N THR A 46 7.69 7.15 -10.01
CA THR A 46 8.24 6.33 -8.92
C THR A 46 9.05 7.15 -7.92
N SER A 47 9.58 8.30 -8.34
CA SER A 47 10.27 9.25 -7.47
C SER A 47 9.39 9.78 -6.33
N GLU A 48 8.06 9.70 -6.46
CA GLU A 48 7.13 10.08 -5.39
C GLU A 48 7.36 9.27 -4.09
N ASN A 49 7.87 8.03 -4.19
CA ASN A 49 8.24 7.23 -3.02
C ASN A 49 9.41 7.87 -2.26
N ALA A 50 10.51 8.16 -2.96
CA ALA A 50 11.70 8.80 -2.38
C ALA A 50 11.43 10.22 -1.87
N GLU A 51 10.54 10.96 -2.55
CA GLU A 51 10.10 12.30 -2.18
C GLU A 51 9.15 12.31 -0.96
N GLY A 52 8.70 11.14 -0.48
CA GLY A 52 7.80 11.05 0.67
C GLY A 52 6.42 11.67 0.43
N LYS A 53 5.98 11.71 -0.84
CA LYS A 53 4.67 12.26 -1.22
C LYS A 53 3.50 11.41 -0.75
N HIS A 54 3.77 10.12 -0.51
CA HIS A 54 2.81 9.17 0.04
C HIS A 54 3.27 8.73 1.41
N TYR A 55 2.30 8.46 2.29
CA TYR A 55 2.62 7.83 3.57
C TYR A 55 2.42 6.32 3.44
N ALA A 56 3.49 5.56 3.71
CA ALA A 56 3.47 4.11 3.70
C ALA A 56 3.50 3.54 5.11
N HIS A 57 2.53 2.70 5.43
CA HIS A 57 2.53 1.86 6.63
C HIS A 57 2.68 0.40 6.21
N VAL A 58 3.67 -0.28 6.75
CA VAL A 58 3.86 -1.73 6.57
C VAL A 58 3.29 -2.46 7.79
N GLU A 59 2.35 -3.37 7.56
CA GLU A 59 1.85 -4.25 8.62
C GLU A 59 3.00 -5.06 9.22
N PRO A 60 3.17 -5.07 10.55
CA PRO A 60 4.23 -5.85 11.19
C PRO A 60 3.98 -7.35 11.00
N PHE A 61 5.06 -8.12 10.96
CA PHE A 61 4.95 -9.56 10.94
C PHE A 61 4.36 -10.11 12.24
N GLN A 62 3.53 -11.14 12.11
CA GLN A 62 3.05 -11.89 13.26
C GLN A 62 4.20 -12.68 13.90
N GLU A 63 4.08 -12.96 15.20
CA GLU A 63 5.05 -13.76 15.94
C GLU A 63 5.22 -15.15 15.31
N SER A 64 6.40 -15.76 15.49
CA SER A 64 6.84 -17.00 14.82
C SER A 64 5.93 -18.23 14.99
N GLY A 65 4.94 -18.17 15.90
CA GLY A 65 3.89 -19.18 16.05
C GLY A 65 2.72 -19.06 15.06
N TYR A 66 2.60 -17.95 14.34
CA TYR A 66 1.53 -17.71 13.37
C TYR A 66 2.05 -17.83 11.94
N LYS A 67 1.39 -18.67 11.14
CA LYS A 67 1.66 -18.78 9.70
C LYS A 67 1.03 -17.61 8.95
N GLN A 68 1.62 -16.44 9.07
CA GLN A 68 1.21 -15.28 8.28
C GLN A 68 1.46 -15.57 6.80
N LYS A 69 0.38 -15.65 6.02
CA LYS A 69 0.47 -15.91 4.58
C LYS A 69 0.64 -14.61 3.79
N PHE A 70 0.13 -13.50 4.32
CA PHE A 70 0.16 -12.21 3.65
C PHE A 70 0.49 -11.11 4.63
N PHE A 71 1.13 -10.06 4.14
CA PHE A 71 1.27 -8.79 4.83
C PHE A 71 0.80 -7.67 3.91
N HIS A 72 0.49 -6.51 4.51
CA HIS A 72 -0.06 -5.38 3.78
C HIS A 72 0.84 -4.14 3.88
N VAL A 73 0.96 -3.41 2.76
CA VAL A 73 1.51 -2.05 2.72
C VAL A 73 0.36 -1.10 2.40
N ILE A 74 0.12 -0.14 3.28
CA ILE A 74 -0.97 0.82 3.22
C ILE A 74 -0.38 2.14 2.75
N LEU A 75 -0.89 2.71 1.67
CA LEU A 75 -0.44 3.96 1.10
C LEU A 75 -1.56 5.01 1.15
N ASP A 76 -1.30 6.14 1.79
CA ASP A 76 -2.14 7.33 1.69
C ASP A 76 -1.67 8.17 0.50
N ILE A 77 -2.43 8.10 -0.60
CA ILE A 77 -2.11 8.76 -1.87
C ILE A 77 -2.76 10.14 -1.91
N ASP A 78 -2.00 11.13 -2.36
CA ASP A 78 -2.40 12.55 -2.41
C ASP A 78 -2.85 13.05 -1.01
N LYS A 79 -2.11 12.61 0.02
CA LYS A 79 -2.41 12.86 1.44
C LYS A 79 -2.59 14.35 1.78
N ASP A 80 -1.89 15.23 1.08
CA ASP A 80 -1.89 16.68 1.35
C ASP A 80 -3.13 17.39 0.79
N ALA A 81 -3.96 16.69 0.01
CA ALA A 81 -5.23 17.24 -0.50
C ALA A 81 -6.30 17.36 0.60
N VAL A 82 -6.15 16.66 1.73
CA VAL A 82 -7.09 16.67 2.85
C VAL A 82 -6.37 16.41 4.17
N SER A 83 -6.66 17.19 5.21
CA SER A 83 -5.97 17.07 6.50
C SER A 83 -6.50 15.93 7.38
N ASN A 84 -7.78 15.60 7.27
CA ASN A 84 -8.41 14.53 8.06
C ASN A 84 -9.59 13.92 7.27
N PRO A 85 -9.33 12.98 6.36
CA PRO A 85 -10.39 12.41 5.54
C PRO A 85 -11.36 11.60 6.40
N ALA A 86 -12.65 11.72 6.11
CA ALA A 86 -13.62 10.77 6.64
C ALA A 86 -13.44 9.43 5.93
N PHE A 87 -12.93 8.41 6.62
CA PHE A 87 -12.60 7.10 6.04
C PHE A 87 -13.81 6.35 5.46
N ASP A 88 -15.04 6.71 5.87
CA ASP A 88 -16.27 6.19 5.27
C ASP A 88 -16.45 6.63 3.81
N TRP A 89 -15.91 7.79 3.44
CA TRP A 89 -16.03 8.37 2.10
C TRP A 89 -14.72 8.32 1.31
N LEU A 90 -13.61 8.00 1.97
CA LEU A 90 -12.30 7.85 1.34
C LEU A 90 -12.31 6.60 0.43
N GLU A 91 -11.90 6.77 -0.83
CA GLU A 91 -11.74 5.65 -1.74
C GLU A 91 -10.67 4.70 -1.20
N HIS A 92 -11.02 3.41 -1.07
CA HIS A 92 -10.08 2.35 -0.73
C HIS A 92 -9.88 1.44 -1.93
N GLN A 93 -8.62 1.21 -2.31
CA GLN A 93 -8.26 0.34 -3.42
C GLN A 93 -7.34 -0.77 -2.93
N ILE A 94 -7.52 -1.98 -3.46
CA ILE A 94 -6.71 -3.13 -3.07
C ILE A 94 -6.08 -3.81 -4.28
N TYR A 95 -4.78 -4.08 -4.16
CA TYR A 95 -3.98 -4.72 -5.19
C TYR A 95 -3.18 -5.85 -4.58
N ARG A 96 -2.99 -6.93 -5.33
CA ARG A 96 -2.00 -7.94 -5.02
C ARG A 96 -0.68 -7.54 -5.67
N VAL A 97 0.40 -7.58 -4.91
CA VAL A 97 1.76 -7.49 -5.46
C VAL A 97 2.38 -8.86 -5.33
N CYS A 98 2.84 -9.41 -6.45
CA CYS A 98 3.47 -10.73 -6.50
C CYS A 98 4.63 -10.74 -7.50
N ARG A 99 5.49 -11.76 -7.42
CA ARG A 99 6.51 -12.01 -8.44
C ARG A 99 5.96 -12.88 -9.57
N ASP A 100 6.43 -12.65 -10.78
CA ASP A 100 6.20 -13.55 -11.91
C ASP A 100 7.21 -14.71 -11.95
N GLU A 101 7.12 -15.52 -13.00
CA GLU A 101 8.01 -16.65 -13.25
C GLU A 101 9.47 -16.20 -13.39
N GLU A 102 9.72 -14.97 -13.85
CA GLU A 102 11.04 -14.36 -13.94
C GLU A 102 11.50 -13.70 -12.63
N GLY A 103 10.70 -13.74 -11.57
CA GLY A 103 11.00 -13.13 -10.27
C GLY A 103 10.77 -11.61 -10.21
N THR A 104 10.18 -11.01 -11.23
CA THR A 104 9.86 -9.58 -11.31
C THR A 104 8.53 -9.26 -10.64
N LEU A 105 8.49 -8.18 -9.87
CA LEU A 105 7.28 -7.70 -9.22
C LEU A 105 6.23 -7.21 -10.24
N LYS A 106 5.01 -7.71 -10.07
CA LYS A 106 3.79 -7.35 -10.81
C LYS A 106 2.70 -6.92 -9.84
N VAL A 107 1.85 -5.99 -10.30
CA VAL A 107 0.68 -5.49 -9.57
C VAL A 107 -0.58 -5.98 -10.25
N ILE A 108 -1.45 -6.63 -9.48
CA ILE A 108 -2.69 -7.23 -9.98
C ILE A 108 -3.87 -6.62 -9.21
N PRO A 109 -4.82 -5.94 -9.90
CA PRO A 109 -6.03 -5.47 -9.25
C PRO A 109 -6.88 -6.66 -8.79
N PHE A 110 -7.52 -6.54 -7.62
CA PHE A 110 -8.52 -7.51 -7.23
C PHE A 110 -9.73 -7.41 -8.17
N LYS A 111 -9.98 -8.47 -8.94
CA LYS A 111 -11.02 -8.50 -9.96
C LYS A 111 -12.42 -8.78 -9.39
N ASN A 112 -12.52 -9.42 -8.23
CA ASN A 112 -13.79 -9.77 -7.61
C ASN A 112 -14.25 -8.64 -6.67
N PRO A 113 -15.31 -7.87 -7.01
CA PRO A 113 -15.73 -6.73 -6.20
C PRO A 113 -16.20 -7.13 -4.78
N LEU A 114 -16.78 -8.32 -4.61
CA LEU A 114 -17.26 -8.79 -3.32
C LEU A 114 -16.09 -9.12 -2.38
N GLU A 115 -15.07 -9.80 -2.90
CA GLU A 115 -13.85 -10.07 -2.14
C GLU A 115 -13.09 -8.78 -1.80
N SER A 116 -13.00 -7.84 -2.76
CA SER A 116 -12.41 -6.53 -2.52
C SER A 116 -13.14 -5.78 -1.41
N ALA A 117 -14.47 -5.69 -1.47
CA ALA A 117 -15.27 -4.98 -0.48
C ALA A 117 -15.17 -5.63 0.91
N LYS A 118 -15.19 -6.98 0.96
CA LYS A 118 -14.99 -7.72 2.20
C LYS A 118 -13.62 -7.43 2.80
N LEU A 119 -12.56 -7.52 2.00
CA LEU A 119 -11.20 -7.31 2.48
C LEU A 119 -10.96 -5.85 2.91
N VAL A 120 -11.52 -4.88 2.18
CA VAL A 120 -11.52 -3.47 2.62
C VAL A 120 -12.18 -3.35 3.99
N ARG A 121 -13.38 -3.93 4.18
CA ARG A 121 -14.07 -3.88 5.47
C ARG A 121 -13.25 -4.49 6.61
N GLU A 122 -12.58 -5.62 6.36
CA GLU A 122 -11.71 -6.27 7.33
C GLU A 122 -10.48 -5.40 7.66
N MET A 123 -9.83 -4.82 6.65
CA MET A 123 -8.65 -3.98 6.83
C MET A 123 -8.95 -2.66 7.52
N ARG A 124 -10.10 -2.04 7.25
CA ARG A 124 -10.54 -0.76 7.86
C ARG A 124 -10.53 -0.79 9.39
N VAL A 125 -10.76 -1.95 10.00
CA VAL A 125 -10.68 -2.15 11.47
C VAL A 125 -9.33 -1.71 12.05
N TYR A 126 -8.28 -1.82 11.24
CA TYR A 126 -6.92 -1.44 11.60
C TYR A 126 -6.45 -0.19 10.84
N THR A 127 -6.70 -0.07 9.53
CA THR A 127 -6.16 1.03 8.73
C THR A 127 -6.73 2.39 9.12
N ASP A 128 -8.00 2.45 9.53
CA ASP A 128 -8.65 3.71 9.89
C ASP A 128 -8.12 4.29 11.22
N LYS A 129 -7.38 3.48 11.98
CA LYS A 129 -6.66 3.91 13.20
C LYS A 129 -5.25 4.39 12.91
N LEU A 130 -4.73 4.17 11.71
CA LEU A 130 -3.42 4.66 11.30
C LEU A 130 -3.48 6.17 11.10
N PRO A 131 -2.46 6.91 11.55
CA PRO A 131 -2.41 8.35 11.36
C PRO A 131 -2.37 8.68 9.87
N TRP A 132 -3.37 9.42 9.38
CA TRP A 132 -3.43 9.86 7.99
C TRP A 132 -2.24 10.76 7.67
N GLY A 133 -1.46 10.38 6.67
CA GLY A 133 -0.39 11.21 6.14
C GLY A 133 0.71 11.62 7.14
N MET A 134 0.76 11.02 8.34
CA MET A 134 1.74 11.32 9.37
C MET A 134 2.54 10.06 9.73
N GLY A 135 3.87 10.15 9.66
CA GLY A 135 4.74 9.18 10.33
C GLY A 135 4.89 9.54 11.80
N LEU A 136 4.99 8.53 12.67
CA LEU A 136 5.66 8.74 13.96
C LEU A 136 7.06 9.28 13.64
N VAL A 137 7.32 10.51 14.08
CA VAL A 137 8.58 11.19 13.87
C VAL A 137 9.70 10.36 14.47
N ALA A 138 10.51 9.73 13.61
CA ALA A 138 11.88 9.35 13.88
C ALA A 138 12.60 9.02 12.56
N ARG A 139 12.79 10.02 11.68
CA ARG A 139 13.97 10.00 10.81
C ARG A 139 15.11 10.59 11.64
N LYS A 140 15.98 9.71 12.15
CA LYS A 140 17.34 10.08 12.54
C LYS A 140 18.22 10.03 11.31
#